data_AF-A0A2V7FIE9-F1
#
_entry.id   AF-A0A2V7FIE9-F1
#
_cell.length_a   1.000
_cell.length_b   1.000
_cell.length_c   1.000
_cell.angle_alpha   90.00
_cell.angle_beta   90.00
_cell.angle_gamma   90.00
#
_symmetry.space_group_name_H-M   'P 1'
#
loop_
_entity.id
_entity.type
_entity.pdbx_description
1 polymer ?
#
loop_
_entity_poly.entity_id
_entity_poly.type
_entity_poly.pdbx_seq_one_letter_code
_entity_poly.pdbx_strand_id
1 'polypeptide(L)'
;MTRRSRSPTRSLLVVEGATRRIRRVLGLLESFLELAVEHLALVRLRRARLAESLLTLGRLRVQRPEGLVEIGHGALARRLFVRDHGADVRVDRQLCLTARTLDLECRRHRAEASIECGAVPELTNDFSWSRSRDGVFSECKRRYFYHYYGSWGGWDASAAEEVRRLYVLKQLASRQMWAGRVVHDAIEMALHIFGAGRDVPMEPFIDDVVQRMRGEWRSSRDGRYRDHPKTLALFEHEYPIELKREVWQMLRAGVVNCLRHFFRLPLLAEIRKTAPEHWSIEHWSKVLDFEGTPMWIAPDFGFWTSEGRLALIDWKTGAADPDSAAFQLGCYALYAKDMLGVDPDRVDLFEVNLREPLVTAHKWDAARLADIREQLRLSIRGMKAYLADPDRNVAVIDAFERSEELRICRWCNFRAVCRPQL
;
A
#
# COMPACT_ATOMS: atom_id res chain seq x y z
N MET A 1 -18.35 44.65 59.40
CA MET A 1 -18.25 46.00 58.81
C MET A 1 -17.81 45.84 57.36
N THR A 2 -18.73 45.86 56.39
CA THR A 2 -19.07 47.03 55.51
C THR A 2 -17.89 47.44 54.61
N ARG A 3 -18.01 47.69 53.30
CA ARG A 3 -19.13 47.86 52.36
C ARG A 3 -18.54 47.91 50.94
N ARG A 4 -19.44 47.71 49.97
CA ARG A 4 -19.32 47.84 48.51
C ARG A 4 -18.89 49.21 47.95
N SER A 5 -18.43 49.14 46.70
CA SER A 5 -18.69 50.02 45.52
C SER A 5 -17.79 51.23 45.26
N ARG A 6 -17.29 51.31 44.02
CA ARG A 6 -17.80 52.24 42.98
C ARG A 6 -17.12 51.98 41.62
N SER A 7 -17.93 51.77 40.58
CA SER A 7 -17.58 52.07 39.18
C SER A 7 -17.73 53.57 38.92
N PRO A 8 -17.21 54.09 37.79
CA PRO A 8 -18.15 54.63 36.81
C PRO A 8 -17.85 54.24 35.35
N THR A 9 -18.90 54.46 34.57
CA THR A 9 -19.24 54.05 33.21
C THR A 9 -18.91 55.13 32.17
N ARG A 10 -18.96 54.72 30.88
CA ARG A 10 -19.11 55.45 29.58
C ARG A 10 -17.85 55.37 28.70
N SER A 11 -17.90 55.09 27.40
CA SER A 11 -18.97 55.02 26.38
C SER A 11 -18.35 54.36 25.11
N LEU A 12 -18.94 53.30 24.54
CA LEU A 12 -19.81 53.29 23.36
C LEU A 12 -19.12 53.64 22.01
N LEU A 13 -18.87 52.61 21.19
CA LEU A 13 -19.30 52.53 19.77
C LEU A 13 -19.03 51.12 19.19
N VAL A 14 -20.02 50.62 18.45
CA VAL A 14 -20.20 49.28 17.87
C VAL A 14 -20.13 49.39 16.35
N VAL A 15 -19.48 48.44 15.66
CA VAL A 15 -19.80 47.95 14.30
C VAL A 15 -19.27 46.50 14.21
N GLU A 16 -20.12 45.47 14.38
CA GLU A 16 -20.85 44.69 13.36
C GLU A 16 -20.01 43.92 12.33
N GLY A 17 -20.27 42.60 12.24
CA GLY A 17 -19.70 41.72 11.22
C GLY A 17 -20.17 40.26 11.39
N ALA A 18 -21.37 39.97 10.88
CA ALA A 18 -22.05 38.68 10.94
C ALA A 18 -21.33 37.55 10.17
N THR A 19 -21.32 36.33 10.72
CA THR A 19 -21.15 35.09 9.92
C THR A 19 -22.02 33.95 10.45
N ARG A 20 -23.32 34.02 10.14
CA ARG A 20 -24.17 32.84 9.97
C ARG A 20 -24.81 32.91 8.59
N ARG A 21 -24.78 31.78 7.89
CA ARG A 21 -25.24 31.50 6.51
C ARG A 21 -24.19 31.70 5.41
N ILE A 22 -23.26 30.75 5.29
CA ILE A 22 -23.10 29.93 4.07
C ILE A 22 -22.74 28.52 4.57
N ARG A 23 -23.76 27.75 4.95
CA ARG A 23 -23.62 26.31 5.30
C ARG A 23 -24.56 25.45 4.47
N ARG A 24 -24.92 25.88 3.24
CA ARG A 24 -25.96 25.21 2.45
C ARG A 24 -25.77 25.16 0.92
N VAL A 25 -24.60 25.50 0.36
CA VAL A 25 -24.43 25.43 -1.11
C VAL A 25 -23.17 24.69 -1.60
N LEU A 26 -22.22 24.33 -0.74
CA LEU A 26 -21.04 23.54 -1.16
C LEU A 26 -21.19 22.02 -0.99
N GLY A 27 -22.41 21.52 -0.78
CA GLY A 27 -22.71 20.08 -0.72
C GLY A 27 -23.28 19.47 -2.00
N LEU A 28 -23.38 20.25 -3.08
CA LEU A 28 -24.07 19.84 -4.33
C LEU A 28 -23.19 19.88 -5.58
N LEU A 29 -21.90 20.25 -5.46
CA LEU A 29 -20.96 20.27 -6.59
C LEU A 29 -19.79 19.28 -6.48
N GLU A 30 -19.71 18.48 -5.41
CA GLU A 30 -18.83 17.30 -5.39
C GLU A 30 -19.44 16.10 -6.12
N SER A 31 -20.77 16.04 -6.25
CA SER A 31 -21.47 14.94 -6.95
C SER A 31 -21.42 15.03 -8.49
N PHE A 32 -20.79 16.06 -9.06
CA PHE A 32 -20.70 16.25 -10.51
C PHE A 32 -19.31 15.99 -11.11
N LEU A 33 -18.29 15.72 -10.28
CA LEU A 33 -16.93 15.42 -10.77
C LEU A 33 -16.63 13.93 -10.91
N GLU A 34 -17.44 13.04 -10.32
CA GLU A 34 -17.31 11.59 -10.54
C GLU A 34 -18.17 11.05 -11.71
N LEU A 35 -19.09 11.84 -12.26
CA LEU A 35 -19.96 11.44 -13.37
C LEU A 35 -19.41 11.74 -14.78
N ALA A 36 -18.26 12.41 -14.89
CA ALA A 36 -17.66 12.77 -16.18
C ALA A 36 -16.61 11.76 -16.70
N VAL A 37 -16.20 10.78 -15.88
CA VAL A 37 -15.14 9.82 -16.26
C VAL A 37 -15.71 8.51 -16.80
N GLU A 38 -16.93 8.12 -16.41
CA GLU A 38 -17.54 6.86 -16.88
C GLU A 38 -18.21 6.96 -18.27
N HIS A 39 -18.58 8.15 -18.73
CA HIS A 39 -19.21 8.33 -20.05
C HIS A 39 -18.23 8.53 -21.22
N LEU A 40 -16.93 8.71 -20.97
CA LEU A 40 -15.92 8.84 -22.04
C LEU A 40 -15.38 7.49 -22.54
N ALA A 41 -15.52 6.41 -21.77
CA ALA A 41 -15.06 5.08 -22.14
C ALA A 41 -16.05 4.31 -23.05
N LEU A 42 -17.35 4.66 -23.03
CA LEU A 42 -18.40 3.93 -23.75
C LEU A 42 -18.86 4.57 -25.08
N VAL A 43 -18.30 5.71 -25.50
CA VAL A 43 -18.62 6.33 -26.80
C VAL A 43 -17.56 6.08 -27.89
N ARG A 44 -16.38 5.53 -27.56
CA ARG A 44 -15.30 5.32 -28.54
C ARG A 44 -15.34 3.98 -29.30
N LEU A 45 -16.36 3.15 -29.07
CA LEU A 45 -16.61 1.91 -29.81
C LEU A 45 -18.04 1.86 -30.35
N ARG A 46 -18.42 2.81 -31.22
CA ARG A 46 -19.36 2.60 -32.35
C ARG A 46 -19.62 3.91 -33.09
N ARG A 47 -19.05 4.00 -34.29
CA ARG A 47 -19.46 4.73 -35.51
C ARG A 47 -18.30 5.52 -36.09
N ALA A 48 -17.67 4.90 -37.09
CA ALA A 48 -17.01 5.63 -38.15
C ALA A 48 -18.07 6.33 -39.02
N ARG A 49 -17.73 7.54 -39.47
CA ARG A 49 -18.36 8.40 -40.50
C ARG A 49 -19.45 9.37 -40.04
N LEU A 50 -19.07 10.66 -40.10
CA LEU A 50 -19.78 11.92 -40.36
C LEU A 50 -19.21 12.97 -39.39
N ALA A 51 -18.26 13.82 -39.77
CA ALA A 51 -18.32 14.97 -40.69
C ALA A 51 -18.05 16.25 -39.86
N GLU A 52 -17.33 17.18 -40.47
CA GLU A 52 -16.89 18.47 -39.95
C GLU A 52 -18.04 19.30 -39.35
N SER A 53 -17.71 20.06 -38.29
CA SER A 53 -18.17 21.43 -37.99
C SER A 53 -18.29 21.63 -36.48
N LEU A 54 -17.40 22.46 -35.91
CA LEU A 54 -17.72 23.55 -34.97
C LEU A 54 -16.42 24.07 -34.33
N LEU A 55 -15.66 24.79 -35.14
CA LEU A 55 -14.98 26.00 -34.69
C LEU A 55 -16.05 27.03 -34.38
N THR A 56 -16.09 27.58 -33.17
CA THR A 56 -16.31 29.00 -32.79
C THR A 56 -16.87 29.12 -31.36
N LEU A 57 -16.47 30.21 -30.68
CA LEU A 57 -16.79 30.65 -29.31
C LEU A 57 -15.86 30.09 -28.23
N GLY A 58 -15.05 30.87 -27.53
CA GLY A 58 -14.94 32.32 -27.47
C GLY A 58 -13.58 32.72 -26.88
N ARG A 59 -12.98 33.71 -27.54
CA ARG A 59 -11.85 34.49 -27.05
C ARG A 59 -12.22 35.14 -25.71
N LEU A 60 -11.26 35.26 -24.80
CA LEU A 60 -10.98 36.53 -24.11
C LEU A 60 -9.56 36.51 -23.52
N ARG A 61 -8.76 37.45 -24.04
CA ARG A 61 -7.43 37.92 -23.56
C ARG A 61 -7.53 38.50 -22.15
N VAL A 62 -6.42 38.47 -21.40
CA VAL A 62 -5.72 39.65 -20.77
C VAL A 62 -4.30 39.17 -20.39
N GLN A 63 -3.28 39.46 -21.20
CA GLN A 63 -2.19 40.44 -20.97
C GLN A 63 -1.30 40.23 -19.71
N ARG A 64 -0.03 39.88 -19.99
CA ARG A 64 1.15 40.13 -19.14
C ARG A 64 1.44 41.63 -19.05
N PRO A 65 2.23 42.05 -18.05
CA PRO A 65 3.38 42.88 -18.36
C PRO A 65 4.69 42.30 -17.83
N GLU A 66 5.72 42.55 -18.62
CA GLU A 66 7.14 42.31 -18.38
C GLU A 66 7.69 43.28 -17.33
N GLY A 67 8.74 42.85 -16.62
CA GLY A 67 9.53 43.68 -15.73
C GLY A 67 10.91 43.07 -15.54
N LEU A 68 11.84 43.46 -16.42
CA LEU A 68 13.29 43.26 -16.32
C LEU A 68 13.86 44.10 -15.18
N VAL A 69 14.68 43.51 -14.29
CA VAL A 69 15.84 44.15 -13.65
C VAL A 69 16.92 43.09 -13.40
N GLU A 70 18.10 43.31 -13.96
CA GLU A 70 19.35 42.60 -13.65
C GLU A 70 20.21 43.38 -12.62
N ILE A 71 21.20 42.65 -12.09
CA ILE A 71 22.53 43.04 -11.59
C ILE A 71 22.74 42.93 -10.07
N GLY A 72 23.75 42.12 -9.68
CA GLY A 72 24.63 42.43 -8.54
C GLY A 72 25.18 41.23 -7.75
N HIS A 73 26.37 40.75 -8.11
CA HIS A 73 27.18 39.81 -7.31
C HIS A 73 27.66 40.44 -5.98
N GLY A 74 27.72 39.63 -4.92
CA GLY A 74 28.47 39.97 -3.69
C GLY A 74 28.43 38.85 -2.65
N ALA A 75 29.57 38.21 -2.41
CA ALA A 75 29.78 37.25 -1.32
C ALA A 75 30.08 37.96 0.00
N LEU A 76 29.60 37.42 1.13
CA LEU A 76 30.36 37.29 2.39
C LEU A 76 29.55 36.54 3.47
N ALA A 77 30.26 35.68 4.18
CA ALA A 77 29.79 34.84 5.28
C ALA A 77 29.45 35.64 6.54
N ARG A 78 28.48 35.15 7.33
CA ARG A 78 28.58 35.02 8.80
C ARG A 78 27.42 34.21 9.38
N ARG A 79 27.78 33.26 10.24
CA ARG A 79 26.90 32.46 11.10
C ARG A 79 26.16 33.37 12.08
N LEU A 80 24.85 33.18 12.23
CA LEU A 80 24.11 33.53 13.43
C LEU A 80 23.03 32.45 13.66
N PHE A 81 23.14 31.80 14.82
CA PHE A 81 22.13 30.94 15.39
C PHE A 81 20.86 31.76 15.64
N VAL A 82 19.73 31.34 15.06
CA VAL A 82 18.41 31.78 15.48
C VAL A 82 17.59 30.55 15.80
N ARG A 83 17.04 30.56 17.02
CA ARG A 83 16.10 29.57 17.55
C ARG A 83 14.79 29.69 16.78
N ASP A 84 14.38 28.62 16.11
CA ASP A 84 13.05 28.56 15.50
C ASP A 84 12.01 28.08 16.51
N HIS A 85 11.13 29.01 16.88
CA HIS A 85 9.74 28.72 17.20
C HIS A 85 8.98 28.59 15.87
N GLY A 86 8.58 27.38 15.48
CA GLY A 86 7.56 27.13 14.44
C GLY A 86 6.49 26.24 15.06
N ALA A 87 5.31 26.75 15.41
CA ALA A 87 4.20 27.09 14.51
C ALA A 87 3.66 25.85 13.79
N ASP A 88 2.59 25.31 14.38
CA ASP A 88 1.70 24.30 13.84
C ASP A 88 1.24 24.64 12.42
N VAL A 89 1.72 23.87 11.45
CA VAL A 89 1.02 23.69 10.17
C VAL A 89 0.97 22.19 9.90
N ARG A 90 -0.14 21.57 10.33
CA ARG A 90 -0.54 20.24 9.94
C ARG A 90 -0.76 20.21 8.44
N VAL A 91 0.15 19.57 7.72
CA VAL A 91 -0.14 19.00 6.40
C VAL A 91 -0.33 17.51 6.62
N ASP A 92 -1.56 17.12 6.94
CA ASP A 92 -2.01 15.74 6.84
C ASP A 92 -2.04 15.36 5.35
N ARG A 93 -0.92 14.86 4.84
CA ARG A 93 -0.89 14.06 3.60
C ARG A 93 -0.62 12.62 3.99
N GLN A 94 -1.72 11.97 4.33
CA GLN A 94 -1.81 10.54 4.57
C GLN A 94 -1.75 9.83 3.20
N LEU A 95 -0.58 9.37 2.80
CA LEU A 95 -0.41 8.40 1.72
C LEU A 95 0.43 7.24 2.24
N CYS A 96 -0.26 6.36 2.96
CA CYS A 96 0.22 5.04 3.33
C CYS A 96 -0.42 4.06 2.35
N LEU A 97 0.22 3.89 1.19
CA LEU A 97 -0.18 2.94 0.15
C LEU A 97 0.98 1.99 -0.08
N THR A 98 1.09 0.98 0.79
CA THR A 98 1.45 -0.42 0.47
C THR A 98 1.39 -1.29 1.74
N ALA A 99 0.16 -1.56 2.17
CA ALA A 99 -0.20 -2.75 2.94
C ALA A 99 -1.08 -3.69 2.09
N ARG A 100 -0.84 -3.69 0.78
CA ARG A 100 -1.86 -4.02 -0.24
C ARG A 100 -2.02 -5.51 -0.59
N THR A 101 -1.42 -6.43 0.16
CA THR A 101 -1.76 -7.87 0.08
C THR A 101 -2.26 -8.47 1.39
N LEU A 102 -2.26 -7.76 2.52
CA LEU A 102 -2.77 -8.33 3.78
C LEU A 102 -4.13 -7.78 4.22
N ASP A 103 -4.57 -6.64 3.69
CA ASP A 103 -5.80 -5.96 4.14
C ASP A 103 -6.74 -5.49 3.02
N LEU A 104 -6.32 -5.57 1.74
CA LEU A 104 -7.21 -5.36 0.59
C LEU A 104 -8.01 -6.60 0.20
N GLU A 105 -7.53 -7.79 0.58
CA GLU A 105 -8.15 -9.09 0.24
C GLU A 105 -9.58 -9.23 0.77
N CYS A 106 -9.95 -8.42 1.76
CA CYS A 106 -11.19 -8.53 2.51
C CYS A 106 -12.26 -7.46 2.20
N ARG A 107 -12.01 -6.50 1.30
CA ARG A 107 -12.89 -5.31 1.17
C ARG A 107 -13.67 -5.19 -0.13
N ARG A 108 -13.55 -6.12 -1.07
CA ARG A 108 -14.23 -5.99 -2.37
C ARG A 108 -14.78 -7.31 -2.89
N HIS A 109 -15.88 -7.77 -2.32
CA HIS A 109 -16.81 -8.64 -3.04
C HIS A 109 -18.25 -8.14 -2.82
N ARG A 110 -18.96 -7.96 -3.95
CA ARG A 110 -20.28 -7.33 -4.16
C ARG A 110 -20.37 -5.80 -4.01
N ALA A 111 -19.91 -5.08 -5.03
CA ALA A 111 -20.37 -3.72 -5.34
C ALA A 111 -21.11 -3.60 -6.70
N GLU A 112 -21.45 -4.72 -7.36
CA GLU A 112 -22.11 -4.69 -8.68
C GLU A 112 -23.55 -5.24 -8.71
N ALA A 113 -24.17 -5.46 -7.54
CA ALA A 113 -25.57 -5.87 -7.51
C ALA A 113 -26.25 -5.40 -6.22
N SER A 114 -26.45 -4.09 -6.06
CA SER A 114 -27.46 -3.45 -5.19
C SER A 114 -27.33 -1.93 -5.30
N ILE A 115 -27.64 -1.35 -6.46
CA ILE A 115 -28.06 0.07 -6.50
C ILE A 115 -29.57 0.09 -6.37
N GLU A 116 -30.04 -0.33 -5.18
CA GLU A 116 -31.36 0.01 -4.66
C GLU A 116 -31.31 -0.26 -3.15
N CYS A 117 -31.54 0.81 -2.39
CA CYS A 117 -31.52 0.89 -0.92
C CYS A 117 -30.12 1.13 -0.28
N GLY A 118 -30.00 2.24 0.44
CA GLY A 118 -28.76 2.74 1.08
C GLY A 118 -28.26 1.93 2.28
N ALA A 119 -28.21 0.61 2.16
CA ALA A 119 -27.51 -0.26 3.08
C ALA A 119 -26.02 -0.28 2.68
N VAL A 120 -25.14 0.08 3.60
CA VAL A 120 -23.70 -0.22 3.45
C VAL A 120 -23.60 -1.74 3.40
N PRO A 121 -23.03 -2.35 2.35
CA PRO A 121 -22.94 -3.79 2.27
C PRO A 121 -22.18 -4.33 3.49
N GLU A 122 -22.79 -5.31 4.16
CA GLU A 122 -22.18 -6.00 5.28
C GLU A 122 -20.90 -6.69 4.80
N LEU A 123 -19.78 -6.44 5.47
CA LEU A 123 -18.49 -7.03 5.10
C LEU A 123 -18.51 -8.52 5.42
N THR A 124 -18.48 -9.36 4.38
CA THR A 124 -18.34 -10.82 4.48
C THR A 124 -16.88 -11.23 4.48
N ASN A 125 -16.54 -12.25 5.27
CA ASN A 125 -15.23 -12.89 5.19
C ASN A 125 -15.32 -14.00 4.14
N ASP A 126 -14.99 -13.69 2.90
CA ASP A 126 -14.98 -14.67 1.81
C ASP A 126 -13.60 -15.32 1.67
N PHE A 127 -13.59 -16.60 1.27
CA PHE A 127 -12.33 -17.30 1.05
C PHE A 127 -11.65 -16.75 -0.20
N SER A 128 -10.37 -16.45 -0.06
CA SER A 128 -9.50 -16.11 -1.17
C SER A 128 -8.12 -16.72 -0.95
N TRP A 129 -7.37 -16.89 -2.03
CA TRP A 129 -6.01 -17.41 -2.00
C TRP A 129 -5.02 -16.29 -2.31
N SER A 130 -3.88 -16.30 -1.62
CA SER A 130 -2.72 -15.49 -1.99
C SER A 130 -1.44 -16.17 -1.52
N ARG A 131 -0.30 -15.76 -2.08
CA ARG A 131 0.99 -16.34 -1.71
C ARG A 131 1.32 -16.13 -0.22
N SER A 132 0.99 -14.96 0.32
CA SER A 132 1.18 -14.66 1.75
C SER A 132 0.28 -15.54 2.62
N ARG A 133 -0.99 -15.72 2.22
CA ARG A 133 -1.96 -16.55 2.92
C ARG A 133 -1.57 -18.03 2.94
N ASP A 134 -1.12 -18.55 1.81
CA ASP A 134 -0.55 -19.88 1.67
C ASP A 134 0.70 -20.08 2.56
N GLY A 135 1.60 -19.10 2.59
CA GLY A 135 2.79 -19.14 3.46
C GLY A 135 2.43 -19.21 4.95
N VAL A 136 1.49 -18.37 5.40
CA VAL A 136 1.02 -18.40 6.80
C VAL A 136 0.34 -19.73 7.14
N PHE A 137 -0.47 -20.27 6.22
CA PHE A 137 -1.10 -21.57 6.39
C PHE A 137 -0.09 -22.70 6.50
N SER A 138 0.93 -22.68 5.66
CA SER A 138 1.98 -23.71 5.62
C SER A 138 2.85 -23.68 6.88
N GLU A 139 3.13 -22.49 7.43
CA GLU A 139 3.94 -22.34 8.64
C GLU A 139 3.20 -22.75 9.93
N CYS A 140 1.93 -22.32 10.10
CA CYS A 140 1.16 -22.67 11.31
C CYS A 140 -0.35 -22.46 11.12
N LYS A 141 -1.13 -23.55 11.26
CA LYS A 141 -2.60 -23.53 11.13
C LYS A 141 -3.26 -22.61 12.16
N ARG A 142 -2.85 -22.67 13.42
CA ARG A 142 -3.36 -21.76 14.45
C ARG A 142 -3.08 -20.28 14.15
N ARG A 143 -1.88 -19.97 13.63
CA ARG A 143 -1.52 -18.59 13.21
C ARG A 143 -2.43 -18.14 12.07
N TYR A 144 -2.66 -19.01 11.08
CA TYR A 144 -3.57 -18.76 9.97
C TYR A 144 -5.00 -18.46 10.47
N PHE A 145 -5.53 -19.28 11.40
CA PHE A 145 -6.83 -19.03 12.00
C PHE A 145 -6.91 -17.64 12.62
N TYR A 146 -5.97 -17.29 13.51
CA TYR A 146 -5.98 -15.99 14.17
C TYR A 146 -5.86 -14.82 13.18
N HIS A 147 -5.06 -14.98 12.13
CA HIS A 147 -4.80 -13.94 11.15
C HIS A 147 -5.99 -13.66 10.22
N TYR A 148 -6.71 -14.69 9.78
CA TYR A 148 -7.75 -14.55 8.75
C TYR A 148 -9.18 -14.67 9.29
N TYR A 149 -9.40 -15.39 10.39
CA TYR A 149 -10.73 -15.62 10.96
C TYR A 149 -10.86 -15.01 12.35
N GLY A 150 -9.93 -15.31 13.26
CA GLY A 150 -10.02 -14.86 14.65
C GLY A 150 -9.94 -13.34 14.82
N SER A 151 -9.19 -12.64 13.97
CA SER A 151 -9.11 -11.18 13.99
C SER A 151 -10.20 -10.46 13.17
N TRP A 152 -11.09 -11.20 12.50
CA TRP A 152 -12.13 -10.61 11.65
C TRP A 152 -13.07 -9.74 12.48
N GLY A 153 -13.39 -8.54 11.99
CA GLY A 153 -14.18 -7.54 12.72
C GLY A 153 -13.38 -6.72 13.75
N GLY A 154 -12.14 -7.09 14.08
CA GLY A 154 -11.35 -6.42 15.13
C GLY A 154 -10.85 -5.00 14.79
N TRP A 155 -11.16 -4.50 13.59
CA TRP A 155 -10.97 -3.09 13.23
C TRP A 155 -12.04 -2.17 13.84
N ASP A 156 -13.19 -2.72 14.21
CA ASP A 156 -14.27 -1.96 14.83
C ASP A 156 -13.87 -1.57 16.26
N ALA A 157 -14.18 -0.33 16.65
CA ALA A 157 -13.91 0.16 18.00
C ALA A 157 -14.79 -0.54 19.07
N SER A 158 -15.94 -1.07 18.66
CA SER A 158 -16.89 -1.81 19.49
C SER A 158 -16.67 -3.33 19.47
N ALA A 159 -15.68 -3.83 18.70
CA ALA A 159 -15.35 -5.25 18.67
C ALA A 159 -14.96 -5.75 20.06
N ALA A 160 -15.27 -7.02 20.34
CA ALA A 160 -14.84 -7.69 21.57
C ALA A 160 -13.32 -7.53 21.77
N GLU A 161 -12.89 -7.34 23.02
CA GLU A 161 -11.50 -7.04 23.36
C GLU A 161 -10.53 -8.08 22.79
N GLU A 162 -10.91 -9.37 22.85
CA GLU A 162 -10.11 -10.47 22.31
C GLU A 162 -9.91 -10.38 20.80
N VAL A 163 -10.97 -10.05 20.06
CA VAL A 163 -10.94 -9.90 18.58
C VAL A 163 -10.12 -8.67 18.20
N ARG A 164 -10.30 -7.55 18.90
CA ARG A 164 -9.49 -6.34 18.72
C ARG A 164 -8.02 -6.61 19.00
N ARG A 165 -7.72 -7.36 20.06
CA ARG A 165 -6.34 -7.77 20.41
C ARG A 165 -5.72 -8.62 19.30
N LEU A 166 -6.45 -9.61 18.78
CA LEU A 166 -5.99 -10.40 17.62
C LEU A 166 -5.75 -9.51 16.40
N TYR A 167 -6.61 -8.54 16.14
CA TYR A 167 -6.44 -7.60 15.05
C TYR A 167 -5.20 -6.73 15.22
N VAL A 168 -4.90 -6.21 16.42
CA VAL A 168 -3.64 -5.49 16.68
C VAL A 168 -2.43 -6.40 16.44
N LEU A 169 -2.45 -7.63 16.96
CA LEU A 169 -1.35 -8.59 16.79
C LEU A 169 -1.16 -8.98 15.31
N LYS A 170 -2.25 -9.08 14.53
CA LYS A 170 -2.20 -9.32 13.07
C LYS A 170 -1.32 -8.28 12.36
N GLN A 171 -1.34 -7.03 12.81
CA GLN A 171 -0.65 -5.90 12.17
C GLN A 171 0.85 -5.81 12.50
N LEU A 172 1.33 -6.61 13.46
CA LEU A 172 2.75 -6.61 13.82
C LEU A 172 3.63 -7.02 12.63
N ALA A 173 4.71 -6.27 12.43
CA ALA A 173 5.77 -6.57 11.49
C ALA A 173 7.09 -6.72 12.23
N SER A 174 7.94 -7.66 11.80
CA SER A 174 9.34 -7.66 12.23
C SER A 174 10.08 -6.46 11.64
N ARG A 175 11.21 -6.07 12.25
CA ARG A 175 12.08 -5.02 11.68
C ARG A 175 12.49 -5.28 10.23
N GLN A 176 12.65 -6.54 9.83
CA GLN A 176 13.03 -6.92 8.46
C GLN A 176 11.86 -6.74 7.49
N MET A 177 10.66 -7.17 7.86
CA MET A 177 9.46 -6.93 7.06
C MET A 177 9.16 -5.44 6.90
N TRP A 178 9.36 -4.66 7.98
CA TRP A 178 9.23 -3.21 7.92
C TRP A 178 10.25 -2.57 6.97
N ALA A 179 11.52 -2.95 7.06
CA ALA A 179 12.54 -2.44 6.15
C ALA A 179 12.24 -2.77 4.68
N GLY A 180 11.79 -3.99 4.39
CA GLY A 180 11.32 -4.38 3.06
C GLY A 180 10.17 -3.48 2.59
N ARG A 181 9.11 -3.35 3.41
CA ARG A 181 7.97 -2.46 3.10
C ARG A 181 8.42 -1.05 2.76
N VAL A 182 9.28 -0.43 3.58
CA VAL A 182 9.79 0.92 3.31
C VAL A 182 10.46 1.04 1.95
N VAL A 183 11.21 0.02 1.51
CA VAL A 183 11.84 0.02 0.18
C VAL A 183 10.78 -0.10 -0.92
N HIS A 184 9.80 -1.00 -0.81
CA HIS A 184 8.73 -1.14 -1.80
C HIS A 184 7.91 0.15 -1.91
N ASP A 185 7.45 0.72 -0.79
CA ASP A 185 6.70 1.97 -0.75
C ASP A 185 7.48 3.12 -1.44
N ALA A 186 8.79 3.20 -1.21
CA ALA A 186 9.64 4.23 -1.79
C ALA A 186 9.86 4.02 -3.29
N ILE A 187 10.00 2.77 -3.74
CA ILE A 187 10.11 2.45 -5.16
C ILE A 187 8.82 2.77 -5.89
N GLU A 188 7.67 2.38 -5.34
CA GLU A 188 6.35 2.71 -5.90
C GLU A 188 6.16 4.23 -6.01
N MET A 189 6.49 4.97 -4.95
CA MET A 189 6.46 6.44 -4.97
C MET A 189 7.37 7.02 -6.07
N ALA A 190 8.60 6.52 -6.20
CA ALA A 190 9.53 6.99 -7.22
C ALA A 190 9.00 6.69 -8.63
N LEU A 191 8.46 5.50 -8.86
CA LEU A 191 7.85 5.11 -10.13
C LEU A 191 6.62 5.98 -10.45
N HIS A 192 5.75 6.28 -9.48
CA HIS A 192 4.66 7.24 -9.72
C HIS A 192 5.16 8.64 -10.09
N ILE A 193 6.24 9.13 -9.46
CA ILE A 193 6.82 10.43 -9.80
C ILE A 193 7.40 10.42 -11.23
N PHE A 194 8.11 9.36 -11.61
CA PHE A 194 8.63 9.18 -12.97
C PHE A 194 7.50 9.07 -14.00
N GLY A 195 6.44 8.30 -13.69
CA GLY A 195 5.27 8.16 -14.56
C GLY A 195 4.52 9.47 -14.77
N ALA A 196 4.60 10.40 -13.82
CA ALA A 196 4.09 11.77 -13.96
C ALA A 196 5.04 12.71 -14.73
N GLY A 197 6.11 12.19 -15.36
CA GLY A 197 7.08 12.97 -16.14
C GLY A 197 8.02 13.83 -15.29
N ARG A 198 8.10 13.59 -13.98
CA ARG A 198 8.99 14.31 -13.07
C ARG A 198 10.21 13.48 -12.73
N ASP A 199 11.30 14.13 -12.36
CA ASP A 199 12.51 13.46 -11.90
C ASP A 199 12.56 13.37 -10.37
N VAL A 200 13.30 12.39 -9.86
CA VAL A 200 13.47 12.14 -8.42
C VAL A 200 14.94 12.35 -8.07
N PRO A 201 15.30 13.46 -7.40
CA PRO A 201 16.64 13.64 -6.87
C PRO A 201 16.94 12.55 -5.82
N MET A 202 17.84 11.63 -6.16
CA MET A 202 18.11 10.40 -5.40
C MET A 202 18.36 10.64 -3.90
N GLU A 203 19.36 11.47 -3.57
CA GLU A 203 19.78 11.65 -2.16
C GLU A 203 18.72 12.39 -1.33
N PRO A 204 18.13 13.52 -1.78
CA PRO A 204 17.00 14.14 -1.07
C PRO A 204 15.81 13.20 -0.85
N PHE A 205 15.45 12.40 -1.86
CA PHE A 205 14.37 11.42 -1.74
C PHE A 205 14.67 10.35 -0.69
N ILE A 206 15.89 9.81 -0.67
CA ILE A 206 16.31 8.83 0.32
C ILE A 206 16.32 9.43 1.73
N ASP A 207 16.74 10.68 1.88
CA ASP A 207 16.70 11.40 3.16
C ASP A 207 15.26 11.53 3.68
N ASP A 208 14.30 11.88 2.82
CA ASP A 208 12.87 11.96 3.18
C ASP A 208 12.34 10.59 3.64
N VAL A 209 12.67 9.51 2.93
CA VAL A 209 12.31 8.14 3.34
C VAL A 209 12.89 7.82 4.72
N VAL A 210 14.15 8.16 4.98
CA VAL A 210 14.78 7.97 6.30
C VAL A 210 14.08 8.78 7.40
N GLN A 211 13.64 10.02 7.11
CA GLN A 211 12.89 10.80 8.10
C GLN A 211 11.53 10.16 8.40
N ARG A 212 10.84 9.64 7.38
CA ARG A 212 9.60 8.87 7.56
C ARG A 212 9.83 7.65 8.43
N MET A 213 10.87 6.86 8.16
CA MET A 213 11.24 5.69 8.97
C MET A 213 11.44 6.05 10.44
N ARG A 214 12.11 7.17 10.73
CA ARG A 214 12.31 7.64 12.12
C ARG A 214 10.98 7.98 12.79
N GLY A 215 10.05 8.57 12.06
CA GLY A 215 8.69 8.86 12.54
C GLY A 215 7.92 7.58 12.86
N GLU A 216 7.89 6.62 11.93
CA GLU A 216 7.23 5.33 12.11
C GLU A 216 7.82 4.54 13.28
N TRP A 217 9.16 4.51 13.40
CA TRP A 217 9.84 3.84 14.51
C TRP A 217 9.45 4.44 15.87
N ARG A 218 9.42 5.78 15.99
CA ARG A 218 8.97 6.46 17.22
C ARG A 218 7.50 6.15 17.51
N SER A 219 6.64 6.23 16.50
CA SER A 219 5.20 5.91 16.63
C SER A 219 4.98 4.49 17.16
N SER A 220 5.74 3.53 16.63
CA SER A 220 5.70 2.14 17.08
C SER A 220 6.22 1.98 18.51
N ARG A 221 7.36 2.59 18.83
CA ARG A 221 7.94 2.55 20.19
C ARG A 221 6.98 3.11 21.23
N ASP A 222 6.29 4.19 20.87
CA ASP A 222 5.31 4.86 21.74
C ASP A 222 3.96 4.12 21.80
N GLY A 223 3.83 2.97 21.12
CA GLY A 223 2.65 2.09 21.20
C GLY A 223 1.39 2.58 20.48
N ARG A 224 1.52 3.55 19.57
CA ARG A 224 0.35 4.21 18.91
C ARG A 224 -0.53 3.27 18.10
N TYR A 225 0.00 2.11 17.70
CA TYR A 225 -0.75 1.09 16.97
C TYR A 225 -1.85 0.41 17.79
N ARG A 226 -1.84 0.51 19.13
CA ARG A 226 -2.94 -0.04 19.95
C ARG A 226 -4.24 0.72 19.75
N ASP A 227 -4.13 2.03 19.56
CA ASP A 227 -5.26 2.92 19.25
C ASP A 227 -5.51 3.01 17.74
N HIS A 228 -4.44 2.98 16.94
CA HIS A 228 -4.47 3.09 15.48
C HIS A 228 -3.78 1.88 14.83
N PRO A 229 -4.41 0.69 14.78
CA PRO A 229 -3.76 -0.57 14.39
C PRO A 229 -3.16 -0.60 12.99
N LYS A 230 -3.53 0.36 12.13
CA LYS A 230 -2.96 0.50 10.78
C LYS A 230 -1.62 1.24 10.74
N THR A 231 -1.21 1.87 11.84
CA THR A 231 0.13 2.44 11.96
C THR A 231 1.17 1.34 12.16
N LEU A 232 2.45 1.63 11.91
CA LEU A 232 3.52 0.64 12.12
C LEU A 232 3.48 0.09 13.55
N ALA A 233 3.38 -1.23 13.65
CA ALA A 233 3.49 -1.98 14.89
C ALA A 233 4.70 -2.93 14.77
N LEU A 234 5.79 -2.64 15.49
CA LEU A 234 6.99 -3.49 15.43
C LEU A 234 6.87 -4.60 16.46
N PHE A 235 7.11 -5.83 16.02
CA PHE A 235 7.15 -7.02 16.88
C PHE A 235 8.08 -6.81 18.07
N GLU A 236 9.26 -6.22 17.83
CA GLU A 236 10.27 -5.96 18.84
C GLU A 236 9.80 -4.98 19.92
N HIS A 237 8.88 -4.06 19.60
CA HIS A 237 8.31 -3.13 20.58
C HIS A 237 7.12 -3.73 21.34
N GLU A 238 6.32 -4.58 20.71
CA GLU A 238 5.20 -5.27 21.38
C GLU A 238 5.67 -6.39 22.32
N TYR A 239 6.78 -7.07 21.99
CA TYR A 239 7.37 -8.16 22.79
C TYR A 239 8.65 -7.78 23.56
N PRO A 240 8.75 -6.51 24.02
CA PRO A 240 9.95 -5.83 24.53
C PRO A 240 11.32 -6.46 24.22
N ILE A 241 11.64 -6.64 22.94
CA ILE A 241 12.93 -7.19 22.52
C ILE A 241 13.96 -6.06 22.49
N GLU A 242 14.89 -6.10 23.44
CA GLU A 242 15.98 -5.14 23.50
C GLU A 242 16.99 -5.39 22.37
N LEU A 243 16.99 -4.48 21.39
CA LEU A 243 17.97 -4.46 20.31
C LEU A 243 18.91 -3.27 20.50
N LYS A 244 20.21 -3.53 20.32
CA LYS A 244 21.22 -2.47 20.34
C LYS A 244 20.98 -1.46 19.21
N ARG A 245 21.40 -0.22 19.44
CA ARG A 245 21.24 0.89 18.48
C ARG A 245 21.85 0.57 17.12
N GLU A 246 22.97 -0.14 17.11
CA GLU A 246 23.72 -0.52 15.92
C GLU A 246 22.88 -1.41 14.99
N VAL A 247 22.01 -2.27 15.55
CA VAL A 247 21.11 -3.13 14.76
C VAL A 247 20.12 -2.30 13.95
N TRP A 248 19.54 -1.26 14.56
CA TRP A 248 18.64 -0.33 13.88
C TRP A 248 19.37 0.54 12.85
N GLN A 249 20.61 0.93 13.14
CA GLN A 249 21.46 1.66 12.20
C GLN A 249 21.81 0.82 10.98
N MET A 250 22.15 -0.46 11.16
CA MET A 250 22.38 -1.41 10.07
C MET A 250 21.13 -1.62 9.22
N LEU A 251 19.96 -1.73 9.86
CA LEU A 251 18.67 -1.83 9.14
C LEU A 251 18.44 -0.61 8.24
N ARG A 252 18.60 0.61 8.79
CA ARG A 252 18.50 1.86 8.02
C ARG A 252 19.51 1.89 6.88
N ALA A 253 20.77 1.52 7.15
CA ALA A 253 21.81 1.51 6.12
C ALA A 253 21.47 0.52 4.99
N GLY A 254 20.90 -0.64 5.31
CA GLY A 254 20.40 -1.60 4.34
C GLY A 254 19.32 -1.02 3.43
N VAL A 255 18.32 -0.33 4.00
CA VAL A 255 17.27 0.37 3.22
C VAL A 255 17.88 1.41 2.28
N VAL A 256 18.77 2.27 2.80
CA VAL A 256 19.45 3.30 2.00
C VAL A 256 20.23 2.67 0.84
N ASN A 257 20.95 1.58 1.08
CA ASN A 257 21.70 0.89 0.04
C ASN A 257 20.76 0.29 -1.03
N CYS A 258 19.66 -0.35 -0.62
CA CYS A 258 18.67 -0.89 -1.56
C CYS A 258 18.11 0.21 -2.48
N LEU A 259 17.77 1.38 -1.92
CA LEU A 259 17.25 2.50 -2.72
C LEU A 259 18.31 3.06 -3.67
N ARG A 260 19.55 3.25 -3.20
CA ARG A 260 20.65 3.68 -4.08
C ARG A 260 20.92 2.68 -5.20
N HIS A 261 20.82 1.39 -4.92
CA HIS A 261 20.93 0.34 -5.93
C HIS A 261 19.79 0.43 -6.93
N PHE A 262 18.53 0.56 -6.48
CA PHE A 262 17.36 0.76 -7.36
C PHE A 262 17.57 1.91 -8.35
N PHE A 263 17.98 3.09 -7.88
CA PHE A 263 18.19 4.24 -8.77
C PHE A 263 19.36 4.07 -9.77
N ARG A 264 20.26 3.12 -9.53
CA ARG A 264 21.41 2.81 -10.41
C ARG A 264 21.17 1.57 -11.28
N LEU A 265 20.04 0.88 -11.13
CA LEU A 265 19.75 -0.30 -11.92
C LEU A 265 19.62 0.05 -13.40
N PRO A 266 20.32 -0.66 -14.30
CA PRO A 266 20.09 -0.53 -15.75
C PRO A 266 18.62 -0.78 -16.12
N LEU A 267 17.95 -1.69 -15.42
CA LEU A 267 16.52 -1.98 -15.61
C LEU A 267 15.64 -0.74 -15.39
N LEU A 268 15.96 0.13 -14.42
CA LEU A 268 15.23 1.37 -14.23
C LEU A 268 15.39 2.32 -15.42
N ALA A 269 16.58 2.38 -16.02
CA ALA A 269 16.80 3.17 -17.22
C ALA A 269 15.96 2.65 -18.40
N GLU A 270 15.82 1.33 -18.56
CA GLU A 270 14.93 0.74 -19.57
C GLU A 270 13.45 1.03 -19.30
N ILE A 271 12.99 0.89 -18.05
CA ILE A 271 11.62 1.24 -17.65
C ILE A 271 11.32 2.70 -18.04
N ARG A 272 12.23 3.63 -17.73
CA ARG A 272 12.08 5.07 -18.01
C ARG A 272 12.01 5.42 -19.51
N LYS A 273 12.41 4.53 -20.42
CA LYS A 273 12.25 4.73 -21.87
C LYS A 273 10.85 4.42 -22.37
N THR A 274 10.06 3.69 -21.58
CA THR A 274 8.70 3.30 -21.95
C THR A 274 7.70 4.36 -21.52
N ALA A 275 6.59 4.46 -22.26
CA ALA A 275 5.54 5.43 -21.98
C ALA A 275 4.81 5.05 -20.66
N PRO A 276 4.50 6.00 -19.76
CA PRO A 276 3.85 5.70 -18.47
C PRO A 276 2.51 4.96 -18.60
N GLU A 277 1.80 5.12 -19.72
CA GLU A 277 0.56 4.39 -20.02
C GLU A 277 0.77 2.88 -20.17
N HIS A 278 2.01 2.46 -20.40
CA HIS A 278 2.41 1.06 -20.46
C HIS A 278 2.78 0.50 -19.09
N TRP A 279 2.77 1.30 -18.03
CA TRP A 279 3.15 0.87 -16.69
C TRP A 279 1.91 0.38 -15.94
N SER A 280 2.06 -0.75 -15.24
CA SER A 280 1.08 -1.26 -14.30
C SER A 280 1.58 -1.09 -12.89
N ILE A 281 1.23 0.06 -12.30
CA ILE A 281 1.40 0.32 -10.86
C ILE A 281 0.08 0.03 -10.11
N GLU A 282 -1.08 0.42 -10.70
CA GLU A 282 -2.40 0.27 -10.06
C GLU A 282 -3.55 -0.17 -10.99
N HIS A 283 -3.32 -0.29 -12.30
CA HIS A 283 -4.40 -0.37 -13.30
C HIS A 283 -4.98 -1.76 -13.55
N TRP A 284 -4.32 -2.83 -13.10
CA TRP A 284 -4.83 -4.18 -13.32
C TRP A 284 -5.53 -4.74 -12.09
N SER A 285 -6.63 -5.45 -12.32
CA SER A 285 -7.26 -6.24 -11.26
C SER A 285 -6.22 -7.17 -10.66
N LYS A 286 -6.04 -7.09 -9.35
CA LYS A 286 -5.17 -8.00 -8.59
C LYS A 286 -5.89 -9.32 -8.25
N VAL A 287 -7.14 -9.48 -8.69
CA VAL A 287 -7.96 -10.67 -8.46
C VAL A 287 -8.11 -11.44 -9.76
N LEU A 288 -7.67 -12.69 -9.74
CA LEU A 288 -7.90 -13.70 -10.78
C LEU A 288 -8.90 -14.72 -10.23
N ASP A 289 -9.89 -15.15 -11.01
CA ASP A 289 -10.66 -16.35 -10.65
C ASP A 289 -9.87 -17.59 -11.09
N PHE A 290 -9.60 -18.48 -10.13
CA PHE A 290 -9.00 -19.77 -10.40
C PHE A 290 -9.94 -20.87 -9.94
N GLU A 291 -10.64 -21.47 -10.91
CA GLU A 291 -11.56 -22.59 -10.67
C GLU A 291 -12.61 -22.26 -9.60
N GLY A 292 -13.19 -21.05 -9.68
CA GLY A 292 -14.18 -20.55 -8.72
C GLY A 292 -13.58 -20.10 -7.38
N THR A 293 -12.26 -19.94 -7.29
CA THR A 293 -11.58 -19.41 -6.11
C THR A 293 -10.90 -18.08 -6.45
N PRO A 294 -11.26 -16.97 -5.76
CA PRO A 294 -10.57 -15.70 -5.92
C PRO A 294 -9.10 -15.81 -5.49
N MET A 295 -8.19 -15.48 -6.40
CA MET A 295 -6.76 -15.43 -6.17
C MET A 295 -6.27 -13.98 -6.21
N TRP A 296 -5.63 -13.53 -5.12
CA TRP A 296 -4.95 -12.25 -5.07
C TRP A 296 -3.51 -12.39 -5.52
N ILE A 297 -3.20 -11.79 -6.66
CA ILE A 297 -1.88 -11.77 -7.28
C ILE A 297 -1.50 -10.31 -7.54
N ALA A 298 -0.37 -9.90 -6.97
CA ALA A 298 0.09 -8.53 -7.04
C ALA A 298 1.59 -8.51 -7.32
N PRO A 299 2.01 -8.49 -8.60
CA PRO A 299 3.38 -8.11 -8.95
C PRO A 299 3.70 -6.72 -8.38
N ASP A 300 4.95 -6.47 -8.02
CA ASP A 300 5.33 -5.17 -7.48
C ASP A 300 5.30 -4.08 -8.56
N PHE A 301 5.69 -4.43 -9.78
CA PHE A 301 5.62 -3.54 -10.93
C PHE A 301 5.48 -4.33 -12.22
N GLY A 302 4.73 -3.79 -13.19
CA GLY A 302 4.69 -4.32 -14.55
C GLY A 302 4.85 -3.23 -15.58
N PHE A 303 5.44 -3.54 -16.74
CA PHE A 303 5.45 -2.62 -17.87
C PHE A 303 5.53 -3.34 -19.21
N TRP A 304 5.02 -2.71 -20.27
CA TRP A 304 5.21 -3.20 -21.63
C TRP A 304 6.50 -2.65 -22.24
N THR A 305 7.35 -3.55 -22.73
CA THR A 305 8.58 -3.19 -23.44
C THR A 305 8.26 -2.60 -24.81
N SER A 306 9.22 -1.91 -25.42
CA SER A 306 9.10 -1.42 -26.81
C SER A 306 8.91 -2.55 -27.84
N GLU A 307 9.30 -3.77 -27.49
CA GLU A 307 9.15 -4.98 -28.30
C GLU A 307 7.77 -5.64 -28.11
N GLY A 308 6.88 -5.05 -27.31
CA GLY A 308 5.55 -5.58 -27.04
C GLY A 308 5.56 -6.82 -26.15
N ARG A 309 6.58 -6.98 -25.30
CA ARG A 309 6.66 -8.01 -24.26
C ARG A 309 6.17 -7.44 -22.93
N LEU A 310 5.56 -8.28 -22.10
CA LEU A 310 5.11 -7.89 -20.76
C LEU A 310 6.21 -8.23 -19.75
N ALA A 311 6.80 -7.21 -19.13
CA ALA A 311 7.73 -7.40 -18.03
C ALA A 311 6.99 -7.29 -16.68
N LEU A 312 7.15 -8.29 -15.81
CA LEU A 312 6.64 -8.30 -14.43
C LEU A 312 7.81 -8.42 -13.46
N ILE A 313 7.85 -7.53 -12.47
CA ILE A 313 8.98 -7.39 -11.54
C ILE A 313 8.53 -7.68 -10.11
N ASP A 314 9.36 -8.41 -9.39
CA ASP A 314 9.30 -8.61 -7.95
C ASP A 314 10.59 -8.07 -7.31
N TRP A 315 10.47 -7.04 -6.48
CA TRP A 315 11.60 -6.44 -5.77
C TRP A 315 11.92 -7.27 -4.52
N LYS A 316 13.19 -7.63 -4.32
CA LYS A 316 13.66 -8.34 -3.13
C LYS A 316 14.67 -7.50 -2.38
N THR A 317 14.50 -7.39 -1.07
CA THR A 317 15.43 -6.68 -0.16
C THR A 317 16.24 -7.61 0.75
N GLY A 318 16.00 -8.92 0.67
CA GLY A 318 16.57 -9.95 1.54
C GLY A 318 17.34 -11.03 0.76
N ALA A 319 17.68 -12.11 1.47
CA ALA A 319 18.22 -13.30 0.81
C ALA A 319 17.13 -13.95 -0.06
N ALA A 320 17.53 -14.46 -1.23
CA ALA A 320 16.64 -15.19 -2.12
C ALA A 320 16.44 -16.62 -1.61
N ASP A 321 15.21 -17.10 -1.66
CA ASP A 321 14.85 -18.52 -1.58
C ASP A 321 14.40 -18.95 -2.98
N PRO A 322 15.23 -19.69 -3.73
CA PRO A 322 14.96 -20.03 -5.12
C PRO A 322 13.63 -20.75 -5.35
N ASP A 323 13.23 -21.64 -4.43
CA ASP A 323 12.03 -22.45 -4.59
C ASP A 323 10.76 -21.62 -4.34
N SER A 324 10.77 -20.81 -3.27
CA SER A 324 9.67 -19.87 -3.00
C SER A 324 9.54 -18.79 -4.09
N ALA A 325 10.66 -18.34 -4.65
CA ALA A 325 10.68 -17.39 -5.76
C ALA A 325 10.05 -17.98 -7.02
N ALA A 326 10.39 -19.23 -7.36
CA ALA A 326 9.85 -19.92 -8.52
C ALA A 326 8.31 -20.02 -8.43
N PHE A 327 7.76 -20.47 -7.30
CA PHE A 327 6.29 -20.59 -7.17
C PHE A 327 5.57 -19.23 -7.28
N GLN A 328 6.12 -18.18 -6.63
CA GLN A 328 5.55 -16.83 -6.69
C GLN A 328 5.54 -16.28 -8.12
N LEU A 329 6.68 -16.34 -8.82
CA LEU A 329 6.78 -15.88 -10.20
C LEU A 329 5.93 -16.73 -11.16
N GLY A 330 5.73 -18.01 -10.85
CA GLY A 330 4.80 -18.88 -11.58
C GLY A 330 3.36 -18.40 -11.48
N CYS A 331 2.94 -17.90 -10.32
CA CYS A 331 1.63 -17.27 -10.15
C CYS A 331 1.52 -15.98 -10.99
N TYR A 332 2.60 -15.20 -11.13
CA TYR A 332 2.60 -14.02 -12.00
C TYR A 332 2.54 -14.40 -13.48
N ALA A 333 3.20 -15.48 -13.90
CA ALA A 333 3.08 -16.02 -15.25
C ALA A 333 1.65 -16.48 -15.54
N LEU A 334 1.02 -17.17 -14.58
CA LEU A 334 -0.38 -17.59 -14.66
C LEU A 334 -1.33 -16.39 -14.77
N TYR A 335 -1.10 -15.38 -13.96
CA TYR A 335 -1.84 -14.12 -14.00
C TYR A 335 -1.72 -13.43 -15.37
N ALA A 336 -0.51 -13.31 -15.91
CA ALA A 336 -0.30 -12.73 -17.23
C ALA A 336 -1.06 -13.49 -18.34
N LYS A 337 -1.08 -14.82 -18.25
CA LYS A 337 -1.80 -15.66 -19.21
C LYS A 337 -3.32 -15.54 -19.07
N ASP A 338 -3.84 -15.79 -17.87
CA ASP A 338 -5.28 -16.00 -17.66
C ASP A 338 -6.04 -14.68 -17.50
N MET A 339 -5.42 -13.65 -16.90
CA MET A 339 -6.04 -12.35 -16.69
C MET A 339 -5.76 -11.37 -17.84
N LEU A 340 -4.52 -11.34 -18.34
CA LEU A 340 -4.09 -10.37 -19.35
C LEU A 340 -4.07 -10.93 -20.78
N GLY A 341 -4.26 -12.24 -20.95
CA GLY A 341 -4.25 -12.89 -22.26
C GLY A 341 -2.88 -12.89 -22.94
N VAL A 342 -1.79 -12.80 -22.15
CA VAL A 342 -0.42 -12.72 -22.67
C VAL A 342 0.21 -14.12 -22.67
N ASP A 343 0.65 -14.56 -23.84
CA ASP A 343 1.32 -15.86 -23.95
C ASP A 343 2.61 -15.91 -23.12
N PRO A 344 2.94 -17.05 -22.48
CA PRO A 344 4.06 -17.15 -21.55
C PRO A 344 5.42 -16.80 -22.17
N ASP A 345 5.59 -17.05 -23.47
CA ASP A 345 6.79 -16.72 -24.22
C ASP A 345 6.97 -15.21 -24.46
N ARG A 346 5.92 -14.41 -24.27
CA ARG A 346 5.89 -12.94 -24.32
C ARG A 346 5.96 -12.27 -22.96
N VAL A 347 6.09 -13.04 -21.88
CA VAL A 347 6.22 -12.53 -20.51
C VAL A 347 7.66 -12.66 -20.03
N ASP A 348 8.23 -11.56 -19.56
CA ASP A 348 9.53 -11.52 -18.90
C ASP A 348 9.33 -11.33 -17.39
N LEU A 349 9.73 -12.32 -16.61
CA LEU A 349 9.60 -12.29 -15.15
C LEU A 349 10.95 -11.99 -14.51
N PHE A 350 11.01 -10.91 -13.75
CA PHE A 350 12.23 -10.45 -13.11
C PHE A 350 12.11 -10.52 -11.59
N GLU A 351 12.98 -11.33 -10.98
CA GLU A 351 13.32 -11.16 -9.57
C GLU A 351 14.48 -10.18 -9.47
N VAL A 352 14.30 -9.09 -8.73
CA VAL A 352 15.34 -8.06 -8.60
C VAL A 352 15.79 -7.93 -7.15
N ASN A 353 16.97 -8.46 -6.84
CA ASN A 353 17.57 -8.33 -5.52
C ASN A 353 18.30 -7.00 -5.38
N LEU A 354 17.70 -6.08 -4.62
CA LEU A 354 18.23 -4.74 -4.37
C LEU A 354 19.37 -4.70 -3.35
N ARG A 355 19.58 -5.77 -2.57
CA ARG A 355 20.72 -5.88 -1.65
C ARG A 355 22.01 -6.09 -2.44
N GLU A 356 21.94 -6.94 -3.46
CA GLU A 356 23.07 -7.40 -4.30
C GLU A 356 22.82 -7.08 -5.79
N PRO A 357 22.42 -5.82 -6.12
CA PRO A 357 21.71 -5.36 -7.34
C PRO A 357 21.62 -6.34 -8.52
N LEU A 358 20.98 -7.50 -8.30
CA LEU A 358 20.98 -8.63 -9.22
C LEU A 358 19.60 -8.74 -9.82
N VAL A 359 19.55 -8.78 -11.15
CA VAL A 359 18.33 -9.02 -11.91
C VAL A 359 18.38 -10.44 -12.42
N THR A 360 17.49 -11.29 -11.90
CA THR A 360 17.34 -12.67 -12.34
C THR A 360 16.11 -12.77 -13.22
N ALA A 361 16.30 -13.15 -14.48
CA ALA A 361 15.20 -13.40 -15.41
C ALA A 361 14.73 -14.86 -15.30
N HIS A 362 13.43 -15.06 -15.18
CA HIS A 362 12.81 -16.36 -15.11
C HIS A 362 11.96 -16.60 -16.36
N LYS A 363 12.23 -17.72 -17.04
CA LYS A 363 11.44 -18.17 -18.19
C LYS A 363 10.38 -19.17 -17.74
N TRP A 364 9.21 -19.07 -18.37
CA TRP A 364 8.07 -19.94 -18.12
C TRP A 364 7.58 -20.54 -19.43
N ASP A 365 7.18 -21.80 -19.36
CA ASP A 365 6.60 -22.54 -20.47
C ASP A 365 5.27 -23.16 -20.02
N ALA A 366 4.59 -23.80 -20.97
CA ALA A 366 3.30 -24.43 -20.70
C ALA A 366 3.40 -25.56 -19.66
N ALA A 367 4.52 -26.29 -19.60
CA ALA A 367 4.70 -27.39 -18.65
C ALA A 367 4.84 -26.86 -17.22
N ARG A 368 5.71 -25.87 -17.01
CA ARG A 368 5.86 -25.20 -15.70
C ARG A 368 4.56 -24.56 -15.24
N LEU A 369 3.79 -23.95 -16.14
CA LEU A 369 2.48 -23.40 -15.79
C LEU A 369 1.49 -24.49 -15.35
N ALA A 370 1.52 -25.67 -15.97
CA ALA A 370 0.70 -26.79 -15.53
C ALA A 370 1.07 -27.23 -14.10
N ASP A 371 2.36 -27.32 -13.79
CA ASP A 371 2.84 -27.63 -12.44
C ASP A 371 2.36 -26.60 -11.41
N ILE A 372 2.42 -25.30 -11.74
CA ILE A 372 1.93 -24.23 -10.87
C ILE A 372 0.42 -24.36 -10.63
N ARG A 373 -0.38 -24.70 -11.63
CA ARG A 373 -1.82 -24.94 -11.45
C ARG A 373 -2.08 -26.10 -10.49
N GLU A 374 -1.34 -27.20 -10.60
CA GLU A 374 -1.50 -28.33 -9.67
C GLU A 374 -1.10 -27.96 -8.24
N GLN A 375 0.01 -27.24 -8.08
CA GLN A 375 0.44 -26.72 -6.78
C GLN A 375 -0.61 -25.79 -6.16
N LEU A 376 -1.22 -24.91 -6.97
CA LEU A 376 -2.31 -24.03 -6.54
C LEU A 376 -3.55 -24.81 -6.11
N ARG A 377 -3.98 -25.82 -6.90
CA ARG A 377 -5.11 -26.68 -6.52
C ARG A 377 -4.85 -27.38 -5.19
N LEU A 378 -3.64 -27.92 -4.99
CA LEU A 378 -3.27 -28.57 -3.73
C LEU A 378 -3.29 -27.60 -2.56
N SER A 379 -2.74 -26.39 -2.73
CA SER A 379 -2.73 -25.35 -1.70
C SER A 379 -4.15 -24.91 -1.32
N ILE A 380 -5.00 -24.61 -2.32
CA ILE A 380 -6.41 -24.21 -2.11
C ILE A 380 -7.20 -25.32 -1.42
N ARG A 381 -7.10 -26.56 -1.91
CA ARG A 381 -7.78 -27.72 -1.28
C ARG A 381 -7.30 -27.92 0.15
N GLY A 382 -6.00 -27.81 0.40
CA GLY A 382 -5.41 -27.94 1.72
C GLY A 382 -5.98 -26.91 2.70
N MET A 383 -6.11 -25.65 2.29
CA MET A 383 -6.72 -24.61 3.13
C MET A 383 -8.21 -24.82 3.36
N LYS A 384 -8.98 -25.16 2.32
CA LYS A 384 -10.42 -25.40 2.43
C LYS A 384 -10.75 -26.60 3.32
N ALA A 385 -9.90 -27.63 3.34
CA ALA A 385 -10.10 -28.82 4.17
C ALA A 385 -10.12 -28.54 5.70
N TYR A 386 -9.61 -27.38 6.12
CA TYR A 386 -9.64 -26.95 7.53
C TYR A 386 -10.92 -26.19 7.92
N LEU A 387 -11.77 -25.87 6.94
CA LEU A 387 -13.02 -25.16 7.18
C LEU A 387 -14.11 -26.15 7.55
N ALA A 388 -14.90 -25.81 8.57
CA ALA A 388 -16.06 -26.60 8.97
C ALA A 388 -17.16 -26.56 7.89
N ASP A 389 -17.27 -25.42 7.20
CA ASP A 389 -18.10 -25.25 6.01
C ASP A 389 -17.28 -24.44 4.99
N PRO A 390 -16.66 -25.10 4.00
CA PRO A 390 -15.84 -24.44 2.99
C PRO A 390 -16.62 -23.49 2.08
N ASP A 391 -17.90 -23.77 1.80
CA ASP A 391 -18.73 -22.96 0.90
C ASP A 391 -19.13 -21.65 1.55
N ARG A 392 -19.34 -21.66 2.87
CA ARG A 392 -19.65 -20.48 3.68
C ARG A 392 -18.41 -19.85 4.34
N ASN A 393 -17.22 -20.35 4.04
CA ASN A 393 -15.95 -19.94 4.62
C ASN A 393 -15.93 -19.93 6.18
N VAL A 394 -16.53 -20.95 6.80
CA VAL A 394 -16.64 -21.05 8.26
C VAL A 394 -15.45 -21.80 8.85
N ALA A 395 -14.69 -21.13 9.70
CA ALA A 395 -13.57 -21.71 10.43
C ALA A 395 -13.90 -21.91 11.91
N VAL A 396 -13.51 -23.05 12.47
CA VAL A 396 -13.61 -23.35 13.91
C VAL A 396 -12.22 -23.55 14.48
N ILE A 397 -11.89 -22.83 15.55
CA ILE A 397 -10.51 -22.76 16.07
C ILE A 397 -9.90 -24.13 16.42
N ASP A 398 -10.74 -25.08 16.86
CA ASP A 398 -10.31 -26.42 17.27
C ASP A 398 -9.79 -27.27 16.09
N ALA A 399 -10.22 -26.98 14.86
CA ALA A 399 -9.70 -27.62 13.65
C ALA A 399 -8.30 -27.12 13.27
N PHE A 400 -7.83 -26.00 13.84
CA PHE A 400 -6.53 -25.40 13.52
C PHE A 400 -5.54 -25.67 14.65
N GLU A 401 -4.70 -26.68 14.50
CA GLU A 401 -3.71 -27.07 15.48
C GLU A 401 -2.63 -26.01 15.70
N ARG A 402 -2.09 -25.98 16.92
CA ARG A 402 -0.92 -25.18 17.24
C ARG A 402 0.31 -25.88 16.68
N SER A 403 1.23 -25.12 16.09
CA SER A 403 2.54 -25.68 15.72
C SER A 403 3.30 -26.19 16.96
N GLU A 404 3.97 -27.33 16.80
CA GLU A 404 4.90 -27.92 17.77
C GLU A 404 6.30 -27.30 17.66
N GLU A 405 6.61 -26.61 16.57
CA GLU A 405 7.89 -25.97 16.37
C GLU A 405 7.98 -24.68 17.21
N LEU A 406 8.58 -24.80 18.40
CA LEU A 406 8.70 -23.69 19.35
C LEU A 406 9.55 -22.52 18.82
N ARG A 407 10.46 -22.77 17.87
CA ARG A 407 11.30 -21.73 17.28
C ARG A 407 10.47 -20.68 16.55
N ILE A 408 9.52 -21.10 15.71
CA ILE A 408 8.60 -20.17 15.02
C ILE A 408 7.60 -19.54 16.00
N CYS A 409 7.19 -20.28 17.04
CA CYS A 409 6.26 -19.77 18.05
C CYS A 409 6.83 -18.58 18.83
N ARG A 410 8.14 -18.58 19.12
CA ARG A 410 8.82 -17.47 19.81
C ARG A 410 8.75 -16.15 19.04
N TRP A 411 8.70 -16.21 17.71
CA TRP A 411 8.65 -15.05 16.82
C TRP A 411 7.26 -14.86 16.18
N CYS A 412 6.25 -15.58 16.67
CA CYS A 412 4.88 -15.46 16.16
C CYS A 412 4.20 -14.24 16.77
N ASN A 413 3.56 -13.43 15.91
CA ASN A 413 2.77 -12.27 16.34
C ASN A 413 1.70 -12.60 17.37
N PHE A 414 1.16 -13.83 17.35
CA PHE A 414 0.11 -14.28 18.26
C PHE A 414 0.64 -15.04 19.49
N ARG A 415 1.95 -14.99 19.77
CA ARG A 415 2.56 -15.69 20.92
C ARG A 415 1.83 -15.40 22.23
N ALA A 416 1.53 -14.13 22.49
CA ALA A 416 0.87 -13.68 23.72
C ALA A 416 -0.51 -14.31 23.97
N VAL A 417 -1.22 -14.77 22.93
CA VAL A 417 -2.54 -15.40 23.04
C VAL A 417 -2.50 -16.92 22.82
N CYS A 418 -1.54 -17.40 22.05
CA CYS A 418 -1.43 -18.82 21.68
C CYS A 418 -0.58 -19.63 22.66
N ARG A 419 0.56 -19.06 23.09
CA ARG A 419 1.55 -19.68 23.98
C ARG A 419 2.17 -18.60 24.88
N PRO A 420 1.42 -18.06 25.85
CA PRO A 420 1.89 -16.97 26.72
C PRO A 420 3.06 -17.35 27.62
N GLN A 421 3.36 -18.66 27.75
CA GLN A 421 4.49 -19.15 28.53
C GLN A 421 5.85 -19.05 27.80
N LEU A 422 5.86 -18.64 26.53
CA LEU A 422 7.07 -18.57 25.68
C LEU A 422 7.74 -17.19 25.60
#